data_AF-L7U0P9-F1
#
_entry.id   AF-L7U0P9-F1
#
_cell.length_a   1.000
_cell.length_b   1.000
_cell.length_c   1.000
_cell.angle_alpha   90.00
_cell.angle_beta   90.00
_cell.angle_gamma   90.00
#
_symmetry.space_group_name_H-M   'P 1'
#
loop_
_entity.id
_entity.type
_entity.pdbx_description
1 polymer ?
#
loop_
_entity_poly.entity_id
_entity_poly.type
_entity_poly.pdbx_seq_one_letter_code
_entity_poly.pdbx_strand_id
1 'polypeptide(L)'
;MPRQMLFGALLVSSLCGSAALAQTTVIDVISPARCTPTAGRLTRCSIPTQTLTGTDFMTAVPMRTVVQRSLSGNCSTQYPLEVTLTPTGGSATRYTFLSSPSVVLRGLDRQLLTSIELKDSSAWTPTASFVDTCRISLNIDWNQVDVDSTPQAQTLIQDLQADVTTKTLQRDNLEALLDFSTAYNFMGELSNRFYAELTTETMMDLRAKSMDTSNVLLKVAITCEQPAGTPPELLLTDADRELLNQLFFNLGTLGGPGDYTKPDGSLKTVRDFLGDEAKVVIDKLAGRSTPAVRAQYQAQYQAAALAVVAAQQKLDLARVQLAPWLTP
;
A
#
# COMPACT_ATOMS: atom_id res chain seq x y z
N MET A 1 4.98 26.69 30.45
CA MET A 1 3.84 25.85 30.83
C MET A 1 3.71 24.75 29.77
N PRO A 2 3.67 23.47 30.16
CA PRO A 2 4.06 22.37 29.29
C PRO A 2 2.96 22.00 28.28
N ARG A 3 3.37 21.85 27.02
CA ARG A 3 2.59 21.28 25.92
C ARG A 3 2.28 19.81 26.24
N GLN A 4 1.00 19.50 26.44
CA GLN A 4 0.51 18.13 26.43
C GLN A 4 0.66 17.57 25.01
N MET A 5 1.69 16.75 24.80
CA MET A 5 1.75 15.84 23.66
C MET A 5 0.74 14.72 23.93
N LEU A 6 -0.44 14.81 23.32
CA LEU A 6 -1.31 13.66 23.13
C LEU A 6 -0.64 12.73 22.12
N PHE A 7 0.19 11.82 22.62
CA PHE A 7 0.54 10.60 21.91
C PHE A 7 -0.73 9.77 21.78
N GLY A 8 -1.40 9.89 20.64
CA GLY A 8 -2.42 8.94 20.22
C GLY A 8 -1.76 7.59 20.01
N ALA A 9 -1.81 6.75 21.05
CA ALA A 9 -1.47 5.34 20.97
C ALA A 9 -2.50 4.64 20.07
N LEU A 10 -2.26 4.67 18.76
CA LEU A 10 -2.91 3.76 17.84
C LEU A 10 -2.24 2.40 18.02
N LEU A 11 -3.00 1.48 18.62
CA LEU A 11 -2.72 0.06 18.75
C LEU A 11 -2.21 -0.49 17.41
N VAL A 12 -0.89 -0.67 17.31
CA VAL A 12 -0.28 -1.56 16.32
C VAL A 12 -0.60 -2.96 16.82
N SER A 13 -1.71 -3.51 16.36
CA SER A 13 -2.01 -4.93 16.53
C SER A 13 -0.88 -5.71 15.88
N SER A 14 -0.03 -6.29 16.73
CA SER A 14 0.93 -7.33 16.37
C SER A 14 0.15 -8.47 15.69
N LEU A 15 0.18 -8.48 14.37
CA LEU A 15 -0.38 -9.54 13.56
C LEU A 15 0.62 -10.70 13.61
N CYS A 16 0.40 -11.61 14.56
CA CYS A 16 0.95 -12.96 14.47
C CYS A 16 0.44 -13.57 13.16
N GLY A 17 1.28 -13.55 12.13
CA GLY A 17 1.02 -14.13 10.82
C GLY A 17 0.77 -15.63 10.96
N SER A 18 -0.50 -16.01 11.04
CA SER A 18 -0.89 -17.40 10.95
C SER A 18 -0.73 -17.83 9.49
N ALA A 19 -0.10 -18.99 9.27
CA ALA A 19 -0.13 -19.64 7.96
C ALA A 19 -1.58 -19.76 7.49
N ALA A 20 -1.83 -19.60 6.19
CA ALA A 20 -3.15 -19.84 5.62
C ALA A 20 -3.54 -21.31 5.91
N LEU A 21 -4.37 -21.52 6.92
CA LEU A 21 -4.91 -22.84 7.21
C LEU A 21 -6.04 -23.08 6.21
N ALA A 22 -5.81 -23.98 5.26
CA ALA A 22 -6.86 -24.45 4.37
C ALA A 22 -7.97 -25.06 5.24
N GLN A 23 -9.09 -24.36 5.38
CA GLN A 23 -10.30 -24.94 5.94
C GLN A 23 -10.87 -25.90 4.91
N THR A 24 -11.15 -27.14 5.31
CA THR A 24 -11.84 -28.10 4.44
C THR A 24 -13.29 -28.25 4.91
N THR A 25 -14.23 -28.10 3.98
CA THR A 25 -15.65 -28.43 4.20
C THR A 25 -16.02 -29.64 3.36
N VAL A 26 -16.70 -30.63 3.96
CA VAL A 26 -17.15 -31.82 3.25
C VAL A 26 -18.66 -31.82 3.16
N ILE A 27 -19.19 -31.96 1.95
CA ILE A 27 -20.62 -32.00 1.67
C ILE A 27 -21.01 -33.31 1.02
N ASP A 28 -21.86 -34.08 1.67
CA ASP A 28 -22.47 -35.25 1.06
C ASP A 28 -23.52 -34.86 0.03
N VAL A 29 -23.33 -35.31 -1.21
CA VAL A 29 -24.25 -35.10 -2.33
C VAL A 29 -25.00 -36.37 -2.71
N ILE A 30 -24.40 -37.56 -2.54
CA ILE A 30 -25.08 -38.86 -2.70
C ILE A 30 -24.72 -39.75 -1.50
N SER A 31 -25.73 -40.08 -0.68
CA SER A 31 -25.61 -40.96 0.48
C SER A 31 -27.01 -41.40 0.96
N PRO A 32 -27.14 -42.37 1.89
CA PRO A 32 -28.43 -42.72 2.49
C PRO A 32 -29.14 -41.57 3.20
N ALA A 33 -28.41 -40.51 3.58
CA ALA A 33 -29.00 -39.30 4.16
C ALA A 33 -29.57 -38.35 3.10
N ARG A 34 -29.15 -38.50 1.84
CA ARG A 34 -29.58 -37.68 0.69
C ARG A 34 -30.50 -38.41 -0.28
N CYS A 35 -30.65 -39.73 -0.11
CA CYS A 35 -31.38 -40.61 -1.02
C CYS A 35 -32.29 -41.57 -0.25
N THR A 36 -33.31 -42.10 -0.92
CA THR A 36 -34.16 -43.18 -0.40
C THR A 36 -33.50 -44.54 -0.66
N PRO A 37 -33.14 -45.32 0.37
CA PRO A 37 -32.66 -46.69 0.21
C PRO A 37 -33.81 -47.64 -0.12
N THR A 38 -33.69 -48.43 -1.18
CA THR A 38 -34.71 -49.41 -1.59
C THR A 38 -34.05 -50.55 -2.36
N ALA A 39 -34.26 -51.80 -1.91
CA ALA A 39 -33.79 -53.03 -2.57
C ALA A 39 -32.29 -52.99 -2.98
N GLY A 40 -31.41 -52.61 -2.05
CA GLY A 40 -29.96 -52.54 -2.28
C GLY A 40 -29.51 -51.38 -3.18
N ARG A 41 -30.37 -50.36 -3.37
CA ARG A 41 -30.09 -49.17 -4.18
C ARG A 41 -30.39 -47.88 -3.44
N LEU A 42 -29.70 -46.81 -3.81
CA LEU A 42 -30.07 -45.43 -3.47
C LEU A 42 -30.83 -44.83 -4.65
N THR A 43 -32.04 -44.32 -4.39
CA THR A 43 -32.91 -43.70 -5.41
C THR A 43 -33.51 -42.40 -4.85
N ARG A 44 -34.16 -41.59 -5.70
CA ARG A 44 -34.82 -40.35 -5.24
C ARG A 44 -33.88 -39.45 -4.44
N CYS A 45 -32.67 -39.26 -4.96
CA CYS A 45 -31.67 -38.42 -4.32
C CYS A 45 -32.05 -36.94 -4.43
N SER A 46 -31.63 -36.14 -3.46
CA SER A 46 -31.79 -34.69 -3.46
C SER A 46 -30.55 -34.02 -2.88
N ILE A 47 -30.04 -33.03 -3.60
CA ILE A 47 -28.96 -32.16 -3.14
C ILE A 47 -29.60 -30.81 -2.75
N PRO A 48 -29.70 -30.47 -1.46
CA PRO A 48 -30.32 -29.23 -1.06
C PRO A 48 -29.47 -28.02 -1.48
N THR A 49 -30.14 -26.92 -1.84
CA THR A 49 -29.47 -25.62 -1.94
C THR A 49 -28.98 -25.20 -0.57
N GLN A 50 -27.72 -24.79 -0.48
CA GLN A 50 -27.11 -24.35 0.77
C GLN A 50 -25.99 -23.36 0.52
N THR A 51 -25.79 -22.45 1.47
CA THR A 51 -24.66 -21.53 1.49
C THR A 51 -23.56 -22.12 2.36
N LEU A 52 -22.39 -22.29 1.77
CA LEU A 52 -21.20 -22.81 2.43
C LEU A 52 -20.29 -21.64 2.75
N THR A 53 -19.79 -21.57 3.98
CA THR A 53 -19.00 -20.43 4.47
C THR A 53 -17.54 -20.82 4.68
N GLY A 54 -16.65 -20.03 4.10
CA GLY A 54 -15.21 -20.07 4.37
C GLY A 54 -14.84 -19.08 5.46
N THR A 55 -13.73 -19.37 6.17
CA THR A 55 -13.15 -18.43 7.13
C THR A 55 -12.37 -17.35 6.40
N ASP A 56 -12.58 -16.10 6.80
CA ASP A 56 -11.81 -14.96 6.32
C ASP A 56 -10.49 -14.83 7.09
N PHE A 57 -9.43 -14.40 6.42
CA PHE A 57 -8.11 -14.18 7.01
C PHE A 57 -7.30 -13.18 6.18
N MET A 58 -6.25 -12.61 6.74
CA MET A 58 -5.41 -11.68 5.98
C MET A 58 -4.59 -12.43 4.92
N THR A 59 -4.67 -11.97 3.67
CA THR A 59 -3.83 -12.48 2.58
C THR A 59 -3.15 -11.37 1.80
N ALA A 60 -1.93 -11.64 1.35
CA ALA A 60 -1.17 -10.77 0.47
C ALA A 60 -1.00 -11.35 -0.94
N VAL A 61 -1.45 -12.59 -1.16
CA VAL A 61 -1.26 -13.33 -2.41
C VAL A 61 -2.59 -13.76 -3.02
N PRO A 62 -2.63 -14.05 -4.32
CA PRO A 62 -3.83 -14.55 -4.99
C PRO A 62 -4.32 -15.88 -4.39
N MET A 63 -5.64 -16.03 -4.28
CA MET A 63 -6.29 -17.16 -3.64
C MET A 63 -7.21 -17.91 -4.60
N ARG A 64 -7.36 -19.22 -4.36
CA ARG A 64 -8.30 -20.10 -5.05
C ARG A 64 -8.99 -21.03 -4.06
N THR A 65 -10.23 -21.38 -4.34
CA THR A 65 -10.92 -22.46 -3.64
C THR A 65 -11.05 -23.66 -4.57
N VAL A 66 -10.67 -24.84 -4.09
CA VAL A 66 -10.71 -26.07 -4.88
C VAL A 66 -11.85 -26.92 -4.37
N VAL A 67 -12.78 -27.28 -5.27
CA VAL A 67 -13.84 -28.23 -4.96
C VAL A 67 -13.50 -29.54 -5.66
N GLN A 68 -13.33 -30.60 -4.88
CA GLN A 68 -12.97 -31.93 -5.35
C GLN A 68 -14.05 -32.92 -5.00
N ARG A 69 -14.34 -33.86 -5.91
CA ARG A 69 -15.19 -35.00 -5.56
C ARG A 69 -14.42 -36.01 -4.72
N SER A 70 -15.12 -36.65 -3.79
CA SER A 70 -14.70 -37.90 -3.17
C SER A 70 -15.75 -38.96 -3.46
N LEU A 71 -15.29 -40.13 -3.92
CA LEU A 71 -16.14 -41.25 -4.28
C LEU A 71 -15.75 -42.46 -3.43
N SER A 72 -16.74 -43.18 -2.89
CA SER A 72 -16.52 -44.47 -2.27
C SER A 72 -17.65 -45.45 -2.63
N GLY A 73 -17.32 -46.73 -2.75
CA GLY A 73 -18.26 -47.75 -3.22
C GLY A 73 -18.55 -47.67 -4.73
N ASN A 74 -19.61 -48.34 -5.17
CA ASN A 74 -19.98 -48.37 -6.59
C ASN A 74 -20.95 -47.24 -6.95
N CYS A 75 -20.39 -46.14 -7.47
CA CYS A 75 -21.14 -44.95 -7.89
C CYS A 75 -21.41 -44.85 -9.40
N SER A 76 -21.36 -45.98 -10.13
CA SER A 76 -21.69 -45.99 -11.55
C SER A 76 -23.14 -45.61 -11.80
N THR A 77 -23.36 -44.65 -12.70
CA THR A 77 -24.67 -44.21 -13.17
C THR A 77 -24.55 -43.71 -14.61
N GLN A 78 -25.63 -43.81 -15.37
CA GLN A 78 -25.72 -43.29 -16.73
C GLN A 78 -26.07 -41.79 -16.77
N TYR A 79 -26.40 -41.19 -15.62
CA TYR A 79 -26.88 -39.82 -15.55
C TYR A 79 -25.76 -38.83 -15.23
N PRO A 80 -25.66 -37.71 -15.98
CA PRO A 80 -24.75 -36.63 -15.62
C PRO A 80 -25.30 -35.91 -14.37
N LEU A 81 -24.59 -36.04 -13.26
CA LEU A 81 -24.91 -35.29 -12.04
C LEU A 81 -24.08 -34.01 -11.98
N GLU A 82 -24.75 -32.93 -11.62
CA GLU A 82 -24.24 -31.56 -11.73
C GLU A 82 -24.72 -30.71 -10.55
N VAL A 83 -23.81 -29.92 -10.02
CA VAL A 83 -24.14 -28.82 -9.11
C VAL A 83 -23.69 -27.50 -9.73
N THR A 84 -24.37 -26.43 -9.36
CA THR A 84 -23.91 -25.06 -9.61
C THR A 84 -23.30 -24.50 -8.33
N LEU A 85 -22.08 -23.97 -8.46
CA LEU A 85 -21.31 -23.35 -7.40
C LEU A 85 -21.21 -21.85 -7.69
N THR A 86 -21.79 -21.03 -6.84
CA THR A 86 -21.83 -19.57 -7.03
C THR A 86 -21.08 -18.89 -5.87
N PRO A 87 -19.83 -18.45 -6.08
CA PRO A 87 -19.12 -17.66 -5.09
C PRO A 87 -19.80 -16.30 -4.85
N THR A 88 -19.71 -15.75 -3.64
CA THR A 88 -20.21 -14.39 -3.36
C THR A 88 -19.55 -13.36 -4.27
N GLY A 89 -20.35 -12.56 -4.97
CA GLY A 89 -19.87 -11.54 -5.91
C GLY A 89 -19.24 -12.11 -7.19
N GLY A 90 -19.20 -13.43 -7.36
CA GLY A 90 -18.60 -14.11 -8.51
C GLY A 90 -19.63 -14.72 -9.46
N SER A 91 -19.12 -15.28 -10.56
CA SER A 91 -19.94 -15.98 -11.56
C SER A 91 -20.23 -17.43 -11.14
N ALA A 92 -21.46 -17.87 -11.39
CA ALA A 92 -21.87 -19.25 -11.19
C ALA A 92 -21.09 -20.22 -12.09
N THR A 93 -20.58 -21.31 -11.50
CA THR A 93 -19.82 -22.35 -12.19
C THR A 93 -20.59 -23.67 -12.11
N ARG A 94 -20.90 -24.27 -13.27
CA ARG A 94 -21.48 -25.63 -13.32
C ARG A 94 -20.37 -26.66 -13.15
N TYR A 95 -20.60 -27.64 -12.29
CA TYR A 95 -19.66 -28.69 -11.98
C TYR A 95 -20.31 -30.07 -12.12
N THR A 96 -19.99 -30.75 -13.22
CA THR A 96 -20.40 -32.14 -13.49
C THR A 96 -19.47 -33.10 -12.74
N PHE A 97 -19.74 -33.27 -11.45
CA PHE A 97 -18.79 -33.88 -10.51
C PHE A 97 -18.52 -35.38 -10.80
N LEU A 98 -19.32 -36.09 -11.58
CA LEU A 98 -19.00 -37.47 -11.99
C LEU A 98 -18.02 -37.58 -13.17
N SER A 99 -17.95 -36.57 -14.04
CA SER A 99 -16.98 -36.54 -15.15
C SER A 99 -15.73 -35.74 -14.80
N SER A 100 -15.85 -34.71 -13.96
CA SER A 100 -14.74 -33.84 -13.56
C SER A 100 -14.34 -34.10 -12.10
N PRO A 101 -13.09 -34.51 -11.80
CA PRO A 101 -12.66 -34.83 -10.44
C PRO A 101 -12.56 -33.61 -9.52
N SER A 102 -12.39 -32.42 -10.10
CA SER A 102 -12.32 -31.17 -9.36
C SER A 102 -12.71 -29.98 -10.22
N VAL A 103 -13.00 -28.86 -9.57
CA VAL A 103 -13.16 -27.53 -10.17
C VAL A 103 -12.48 -26.49 -9.28
N VAL A 104 -11.90 -25.47 -9.90
CA VAL A 104 -11.26 -24.36 -9.19
C VAL A 104 -12.15 -23.13 -9.30
N LEU A 105 -12.47 -22.54 -8.16
CA LEU A 105 -13.24 -21.30 -8.04
C LEU A 105 -12.29 -20.18 -7.61
N ARG A 106 -12.43 -19.01 -8.24
CA ARG A 106 -11.68 -17.80 -7.91
C ARG A 106 -12.65 -16.68 -7.62
N GLY A 107 -12.37 -15.91 -6.58
CA GLY A 107 -13.07 -14.64 -6.33
C GLY A 107 -12.75 -13.61 -7.40
N LEU A 108 -13.51 -12.51 -7.39
CA LEU A 108 -13.13 -11.31 -8.13
C LEU A 108 -11.71 -10.91 -7.73
N ASP A 109 -10.88 -10.61 -8.73
CA ASP A 109 -9.46 -10.27 -8.56
C ASP A 109 -8.65 -11.29 -7.74
N ARG A 110 -9.09 -12.55 -7.70
CA ARG A 110 -8.48 -13.65 -6.93
C ARG A 110 -8.40 -13.37 -5.42
N GLN A 111 -9.37 -12.61 -4.90
CA GLN A 111 -9.56 -12.42 -3.47
C GLN A 111 -10.15 -13.69 -2.82
N LEU A 112 -10.16 -13.67 -1.49
CA LEU A 112 -10.75 -14.73 -0.65
C LEU A 112 -12.23 -14.91 -0.96
N LEU A 113 -12.66 -16.16 -1.04
CA LEU A 113 -14.07 -16.51 -1.07
C LEU A 113 -14.56 -16.72 0.37
N THR A 114 -15.51 -15.90 0.79
CA THR A 114 -16.14 -15.99 2.11
C THR A 114 -17.36 -16.91 2.10
N SER A 115 -18.03 -17.07 0.97
CA SER A 115 -19.06 -18.09 0.82
C SER A 115 -19.27 -18.54 -0.64
N ILE A 116 -19.85 -19.73 -0.77
CA ILE A 116 -20.26 -20.35 -2.04
C ILE A 116 -21.69 -20.87 -1.85
N GLU A 117 -22.61 -20.45 -2.71
CA GLU A 117 -23.89 -21.14 -2.84
C GLU A 117 -23.69 -22.41 -3.66
N LEU A 118 -24.10 -23.54 -3.09
CA LEU A 118 -24.22 -24.82 -3.78
C LEU A 118 -25.68 -25.07 -4.11
N LYS A 119 -25.98 -25.39 -5.36
CA LYS A 119 -27.32 -25.71 -5.83
C LYS A 119 -27.30 -26.93 -6.74
N ASP A 120 -28.26 -27.84 -6.57
CA ASP A 120 -28.48 -28.91 -7.54
C ASP A 120 -28.88 -28.32 -8.90
N SER A 121 -28.16 -28.68 -9.95
CA SER A 121 -28.46 -28.27 -11.32
C SER A 121 -28.71 -29.45 -12.25
N SER A 122 -28.74 -30.68 -11.72
CA SER A 122 -29.06 -31.86 -12.52
C SER A 122 -30.54 -32.19 -12.41
N ALA A 123 -31.20 -32.25 -13.58
CA ALA A 123 -32.56 -32.79 -13.68
C ALA A 123 -32.62 -34.29 -13.32
N TRP A 124 -31.48 -34.97 -13.28
CA TRP A 124 -31.39 -36.41 -13.11
C TRP A 124 -31.19 -36.86 -11.67
N THR A 125 -30.81 -35.97 -10.75
CA THR A 125 -30.56 -36.31 -9.34
C THR A 125 -31.73 -37.09 -8.71
N PRO A 126 -33.01 -36.69 -8.90
CA PRO A 126 -34.15 -37.43 -8.33
C PRO A 126 -34.40 -38.80 -8.98
N THR A 127 -33.95 -39.00 -10.22
CA THR A 127 -34.16 -40.25 -10.99
C THR A 127 -32.96 -41.19 -10.96
N ALA A 128 -31.80 -40.71 -10.53
CA ALA A 128 -30.58 -41.49 -10.48
C ALA A 128 -30.72 -42.68 -9.52
N SER A 129 -30.12 -43.80 -9.91
CA SER A 129 -30.13 -45.04 -9.16
C SER A 129 -28.71 -45.52 -8.95
N PHE A 130 -28.26 -45.55 -7.71
CA PHE A 130 -26.93 -46.01 -7.33
C PHE A 130 -27.02 -47.33 -6.56
N VAL A 131 -25.94 -48.09 -6.54
CA VAL A 131 -25.80 -49.19 -5.58
C VAL A 131 -25.79 -48.60 -4.16
N ASP A 132 -26.38 -49.28 -3.19
CA ASP A 132 -26.46 -48.83 -1.79
C ASP A 132 -25.10 -48.51 -1.13
N THR A 133 -24.01 -49.04 -1.67
CA THR A 133 -22.63 -48.75 -1.26
C THR A 133 -22.10 -47.39 -1.74
N CYS A 134 -22.73 -46.75 -2.73
CA CYS A 134 -22.23 -45.49 -3.28
C CYS A 134 -22.27 -44.36 -2.24
N ARG A 135 -21.14 -43.66 -2.06
CA ARG A 135 -21.08 -42.35 -1.43
C ARG A 135 -20.34 -41.38 -2.34
N ILE A 136 -20.94 -40.21 -2.53
CA ILE A 136 -20.32 -39.10 -3.22
C ILE A 136 -20.38 -37.88 -2.30
N SER A 137 -19.23 -37.30 -2.02
CA SER A 137 -19.11 -36.03 -1.32
C SER A 137 -18.27 -35.04 -2.13
N LEU A 138 -18.45 -33.76 -1.84
CA LEU A 138 -17.61 -32.67 -2.34
C LEU A 138 -16.75 -32.16 -1.19
N ASN A 139 -15.44 -32.27 -1.34
CA ASN A 139 -14.45 -31.68 -0.47
C ASN A 139 -14.14 -30.28 -1.01
N ILE A 140 -14.30 -29.26 -0.18
CA ILE A 140 -14.05 -27.87 -0.53
C ILE A 140 -12.88 -27.41 0.31
N ASP A 141 -11.74 -27.23 -0.36
CA ASP A 141 -10.57 -26.64 0.26
C ASP A 141 -10.59 -25.14 -0.01
N TRP A 142 -10.94 -24.40 1.04
CA TRP A 142 -11.12 -22.96 0.97
C TRP A 142 -9.79 -22.23 0.85
N ASN A 143 -9.77 -21.24 -0.03
CA ASN A 143 -8.76 -20.17 -0.05
C ASN A 143 -7.33 -20.68 0.10
N GLN A 144 -6.94 -21.62 -0.76
CA GLN A 144 -5.56 -22.01 -0.97
C GLN A 144 -4.83 -20.92 -1.76
N VAL A 145 -3.52 -20.83 -1.58
CA VAL A 145 -2.66 -19.98 -2.41
C VAL A 145 -2.77 -20.41 -3.88
N ASP A 146 -3.07 -19.47 -4.78
CA ASP A 146 -3.21 -19.70 -6.23
C ASP A 146 -1.85 -19.59 -6.93
N VAL A 147 -0.94 -20.49 -6.55
CA VAL A 147 0.41 -20.62 -7.11
C VAL A 147 0.72 -22.08 -7.35
N ASP A 148 1.19 -22.39 -8.55
CA ASP A 148 1.46 -23.76 -8.99
C ASP A 148 2.97 -24.05 -9.15
N SER A 149 3.83 -23.04 -9.03
CA SER A 149 5.28 -23.22 -9.23
C SER A 149 6.14 -22.18 -8.52
N THR A 150 7.40 -22.53 -8.25
CA THR A 150 8.40 -21.61 -7.68
C THR A 150 8.60 -20.33 -8.51
N PRO A 151 8.68 -20.37 -9.86
CA PRO A 151 8.77 -19.14 -10.65
C PRO A 151 7.57 -18.20 -10.44
N GLN A 152 6.35 -18.73 -10.36
CA GLN A 152 5.17 -17.91 -10.07
C GLN A 152 5.23 -17.26 -8.68
N ALA A 153 5.67 -18.01 -7.66
CA ALA A 153 5.89 -17.46 -6.32
C ALA A 153 6.95 -16.35 -6.33
N GLN A 154 8.05 -16.54 -7.05
CA GLN A 154 9.12 -15.55 -7.18
C GLN A 154 8.65 -14.27 -7.89
N THR A 155 7.87 -14.39 -8.97
CA THR A 155 7.29 -13.23 -9.65
C THR A 155 6.39 -12.42 -8.72
N LEU A 156 5.51 -13.07 -7.94
CA LEU A 156 4.67 -12.35 -6.97
C LEU A 156 5.49 -11.59 -5.92
N ILE A 157 6.58 -12.17 -5.42
CA ILE A 157 7.48 -11.49 -4.50
C ILE A 157 8.19 -10.31 -5.16
N GLN A 158 8.64 -10.46 -6.41
CA GLN A 158 9.30 -9.38 -7.16
C GLN A 158 8.34 -8.21 -7.43
N ASP A 159 7.09 -8.49 -7.81
CA ASP A 159 6.06 -7.47 -8.03
C ASP A 159 5.78 -6.69 -6.74
N LEU A 160 5.69 -7.38 -5.59
CA LEU A 160 5.50 -6.73 -4.29
C LEU A 160 6.74 -5.92 -3.85
N GLN A 161 7.96 -6.38 -4.16
CA GLN A 161 9.18 -5.62 -3.91
C GLN A 161 9.25 -4.35 -4.78
N ALA A 162 8.83 -4.45 -6.03
CA ALA A 162 8.73 -3.30 -6.93
C ALA A 162 7.71 -2.28 -6.39
N ASP A 163 6.54 -2.72 -5.92
CA ASP A 163 5.53 -1.84 -5.30
C ASP A 163 6.07 -1.11 -4.05
N VAL A 164 6.78 -1.83 -3.16
CA VAL A 164 7.47 -1.21 -2.00
C VAL A 164 8.46 -0.14 -2.47
N THR A 165 9.25 -0.45 -3.50
CA THR A 165 10.26 0.47 -4.05
C THR A 165 9.60 1.71 -4.64
N THR A 166 8.57 1.56 -5.45
CA THR A 166 7.82 2.67 -6.06
C THR A 166 7.21 3.57 -5.00
N LYS A 167 6.57 3.01 -3.96
CA LYS A 167 5.98 3.78 -2.88
C LYS A 167 7.03 4.49 -2.03
N THR A 168 8.19 3.86 -1.82
CA THR A 168 9.33 4.44 -1.12
C THR A 168 9.85 5.65 -1.88
N LEU A 169 10.09 5.53 -3.18
CA LEU A 169 10.50 6.64 -4.04
C LEU A 169 9.47 7.78 -4.02
N GLN A 170 8.17 7.47 -4.05
CA GLN A 170 7.13 8.49 -3.95
C GLN A 170 7.18 9.23 -2.61
N ARG A 171 7.33 8.52 -1.49
CA ARG A 171 7.48 9.12 -0.16
C ARG A 171 8.72 10.02 -0.10
N ASP A 172 9.86 9.53 -0.58
CA ASP A 172 11.14 10.25 -0.53
C ASP A 172 11.12 11.51 -1.40
N ASN A 173 10.44 11.45 -2.55
CA ASN A 173 10.19 12.63 -3.38
C ASN A 173 9.33 13.67 -2.64
N LEU A 174 8.31 13.24 -1.91
CA LEU A 174 7.47 14.15 -1.10
C LEU A 174 8.22 14.73 0.10
N GLU A 175 9.11 13.96 0.71
CA GLU A 175 10.02 14.44 1.76
C GLU A 175 10.92 15.56 1.22
N ALA A 176 11.54 15.33 0.07
CA ALA A 176 12.36 16.35 -0.59
C ALA A 176 11.54 17.63 -0.89
N LEU A 177 10.29 17.51 -1.34
CA LEU A 177 9.42 18.67 -1.56
C LEU A 177 9.09 19.44 -0.27
N LEU A 178 8.97 18.76 0.87
CA LEU A 178 8.82 19.41 2.18
C LEU A 178 10.09 20.15 2.60
N ASP A 179 11.26 19.59 2.32
CA ASP A 179 12.55 20.25 2.57
C ASP A 179 12.69 21.53 1.72
N PHE A 180 12.35 21.46 0.41
CA PHE A 180 12.28 22.63 -0.46
C PHE A 180 11.30 23.69 0.07
N SER A 181 10.11 23.29 0.49
CA SER A 181 9.14 24.22 1.08
C SER A 181 9.66 24.88 2.37
N THR A 182 10.41 24.14 3.19
CA THR A 182 11.05 24.69 4.40
C THR A 182 12.10 25.73 4.05
N ALA A 183 12.97 25.45 3.08
CA ALA A 183 13.96 26.41 2.61
C ALA A 183 13.33 27.68 2.01
N TYR A 184 12.28 27.54 1.21
CA TYR A 184 11.58 28.69 0.62
C TYR A 184 10.81 29.52 1.66
N ASN A 185 10.21 28.89 2.67
CA ASN A 185 9.63 29.63 3.79
C ASN A 185 10.68 30.42 4.57
N PHE A 186 11.86 29.82 4.79
CA PHE A 186 12.99 30.53 5.39
C PHE A 186 13.41 31.75 4.55
N MET A 187 13.42 31.64 3.21
CA MET A 187 13.64 32.81 2.35
C MET A 187 12.55 33.88 2.53
N GLY A 188 11.29 33.48 2.73
CA GLY A 188 10.21 34.42 3.08
C GLY A 188 10.45 35.14 4.42
N GLU A 189 10.92 34.43 5.44
CA GLU A 189 11.31 35.05 6.71
C GLU A 189 12.50 36.01 6.56
N LEU A 190 13.50 35.63 5.78
CA LEU A 190 14.66 36.46 5.47
C LEU A 190 14.26 37.73 4.70
N SER A 191 13.33 37.60 3.74
CA SER A 191 12.76 38.73 2.99
C SER A 191 12.03 39.71 3.90
N ASN A 192 11.15 39.20 4.77
CA ASN A 192 10.38 40.04 5.70
C ASN A 192 11.28 40.79 6.69
N ARG A 193 12.44 40.22 7.03
CA ARG A 193 13.43 40.82 7.94
C ARG A 193 14.54 41.57 7.22
N PHE A 194 14.45 41.74 5.90
CA PHE A 194 15.59 42.19 5.09
C PHE A 194 16.15 43.55 5.53
N TYR A 195 15.26 44.46 5.94
CA TYR A 195 15.58 45.80 6.42
C TYR A 195 15.47 45.96 7.95
N ALA A 196 15.18 44.87 8.68
CA ALA A 196 15.04 44.91 10.12
C ALA A 196 16.42 44.80 10.80
N GLU A 197 16.57 45.49 11.94
CA GLU A 197 17.76 45.40 12.78
C GLU A 197 17.94 43.98 13.35
N LEU A 198 19.15 43.45 13.23
CA LEU A 198 19.52 42.10 13.64
C LEU A 198 19.94 42.08 15.10
N THR A 199 18.99 41.76 15.97
CA THR A 199 19.28 41.44 17.38
C THR A 199 20.04 40.12 17.50
N THR A 200 20.73 39.90 18.61
CA THR A 200 21.43 38.63 18.89
C THR A 200 20.51 37.41 18.76
N GLU A 201 19.27 37.50 19.26
CA GLU A 201 18.28 36.42 19.16
C GLU A 201 17.89 36.16 17.69
N THR A 202 17.61 37.22 16.92
CA THR A 202 17.24 37.09 15.51
C THR A 202 18.38 36.51 14.68
N MET A 203 19.63 36.89 15.00
CA MET A 203 20.83 36.33 14.35
C MET A 203 20.99 34.85 14.62
N MET A 204 20.87 34.42 15.88
CA MET A 204 20.97 33.00 16.24
C MET A 204 19.86 32.18 15.57
N ASP A 205 18.64 32.71 15.49
CA ASP A 205 17.51 32.07 14.80
C ASP A 205 17.76 31.94 13.29
N LEU A 206 18.17 33.03 12.62
CA LEU A 206 18.47 33.01 11.18
C LEU A 206 19.62 32.07 10.85
N ARG A 207 20.67 32.05 11.68
CA ARG A 207 21.81 31.13 11.51
C ARG A 207 21.38 29.68 11.64
N ALA A 208 20.60 29.34 12.67
CA ALA A 208 20.10 27.99 12.86
C ALA A 208 19.26 27.52 11.66
N LYS A 209 18.30 28.35 11.22
CA LYS A 209 17.47 28.05 10.04
C LYS A 209 18.27 27.96 8.74
N SER A 210 19.30 28.78 8.59
CA SER A 210 20.22 28.69 7.45
C SER A 210 21.01 27.38 7.45
N MET A 211 21.42 26.88 8.63
CA MET A 211 22.10 25.59 8.73
C MET A 211 21.15 24.43 8.43
N ASP A 212 19.90 24.49 8.90
CA ASP A 212 18.90 23.45 8.65
C ASP A 212 18.48 23.36 7.17
N THR A 213 18.51 24.48 6.44
CA THR A 213 18.11 24.56 5.03
C THR A 213 19.30 24.53 4.06
N SER A 214 20.53 24.44 4.60
CA SER A 214 21.80 24.56 3.89
C SER A 214 21.91 23.67 2.64
N ASN A 215 21.67 22.37 2.81
CA ASN A 215 21.76 21.38 1.72
C ASN A 215 20.76 21.66 0.59
N VAL A 216 19.56 22.13 0.95
CA VAL A 216 18.50 22.44 -0.02
C VAL A 216 18.86 23.68 -0.83
N LEU A 217 19.31 24.75 -0.16
CA LEU A 217 19.69 26.00 -0.82
C LEU A 217 20.90 25.79 -1.74
N LEU A 218 21.91 25.01 -1.29
CA LEU A 218 23.03 24.62 -2.14
C LEU A 218 22.56 23.85 -3.38
N LYS A 219 21.65 22.87 -3.19
CA LYS A 219 21.06 22.11 -4.30
C LYS A 219 20.36 23.04 -5.29
N VAL A 220 19.58 24.02 -4.83
CA VAL A 220 18.92 25.01 -5.70
C VAL A 220 19.95 25.84 -6.48
N ALA A 221 21.04 26.26 -5.84
CA ALA A 221 22.08 27.06 -6.47
C ALA A 221 22.80 26.31 -7.61
N ILE A 222 23.10 25.03 -7.40
CA ILE A 222 23.86 24.23 -8.38
C ILE A 222 22.98 23.54 -9.46
N THR A 223 21.67 23.41 -9.25
CA THR A 223 20.79 22.66 -10.16
C THR A 223 20.33 23.51 -11.33
N CYS A 224 20.81 23.24 -12.56
CA CYS A 224 20.42 23.97 -13.77
C CYS A 224 18.92 23.86 -14.10
N GLU A 225 18.28 22.76 -13.72
CA GLU A 225 16.86 22.52 -13.98
C GLU A 225 15.96 23.31 -13.01
N GLN A 226 15.00 24.03 -13.59
CA GLN A 226 13.95 24.74 -12.85
C GLN A 226 12.66 23.91 -12.91
N PRO A 227 11.86 23.85 -11.83
CA PRO A 227 10.61 23.08 -11.85
C PRO A 227 9.70 23.51 -13.00
N ALA A 228 9.13 22.54 -13.73
CA ALA A 228 8.19 22.81 -14.81
C ALA A 228 6.98 23.62 -14.30
N GLY A 229 6.60 24.66 -15.03
CA GLY A 229 5.51 25.56 -14.63
C GLY A 229 5.89 26.64 -13.61
N THR A 230 7.18 26.79 -13.27
CA THR A 230 7.65 27.95 -12.50
C THR A 230 7.34 29.24 -13.27
N PRO A 231 6.62 30.21 -12.67
CA PRO A 231 6.34 31.49 -13.32
C PRO A 231 7.64 32.19 -13.77
N PRO A 232 7.65 32.88 -14.94
CA PRO A 232 8.84 33.52 -15.48
C PRO A 232 9.56 34.45 -14.48
N GLU A 233 8.79 35.17 -13.66
CA GLU A 233 9.28 36.09 -12.63
C GLU A 233 10.03 35.40 -11.49
N LEU A 234 9.74 34.12 -11.24
CA LEU A 234 10.40 33.36 -10.19
C LEU A 234 11.64 32.62 -10.70
N LEU A 235 11.90 32.57 -12.01
CA LEU A 235 13.05 31.86 -12.59
C LEU A 235 14.39 32.44 -12.09
N LEU A 236 15.32 31.52 -11.79
CA LEU A 236 16.69 31.87 -11.39
C LEU A 236 17.60 31.88 -12.62
N THR A 237 18.20 33.04 -12.86
CA THR A 237 19.32 33.25 -13.80
C THR A 237 20.63 32.71 -13.23
N ASP A 238 21.67 32.64 -14.06
CA ASP A 238 23.03 32.28 -13.60
C ASP A 238 23.57 33.27 -12.55
N ALA A 239 23.25 34.56 -12.70
CA ALA A 239 23.59 35.58 -11.72
C ALA A 239 22.82 35.36 -10.39
N ASP A 240 21.54 34.98 -10.44
CA ASP A 240 20.77 34.69 -9.23
C ASP A 240 21.36 33.49 -8.46
N ARG A 241 21.89 32.49 -9.17
CA ARG A 241 22.49 31.29 -8.57
C ARG A 241 23.84 31.58 -7.93
N GLU A 242 24.65 32.43 -8.56
CA GLU A 242 25.90 32.90 -7.98
C GLU A 242 25.65 33.70 -6.70
N LEU A 243 24.66 34.61 -6.74
CA LEU A 243 24.21 35.33 -5.55
C LEU A 243 23.67 34.40 -4.46
N LEU A 244 22.94 33.34 -4.82
CA LEU A 244 22.45 32.34 -3.86
C LEU A 244 23.60 31.54 -3.21
N ASN A 245 24.65 31.21 -3.97
CA ASN A 245 25.86 30.58 -3.43
C ASN A 245 26.58 31.52 -2.44
N GLN A 246 26.71 32.80 -2.77
CA GLN A 246 27.33 33.79 -1.88
C GLN A 246 26.48 34.01 -0.62
N LEU A 247 25.16 34.10 -0.79
CA LEU A 247 24.19 34.18 0.30
C LEU A 247 24.34 33.02 1.28
N PHE A 248 24.46 31.80 0.76
CA PHE A 248 24.69 30.60 1.55
C PHE A 248 25.94 30.71 2.44
N PHE A 249 27.08 31.14 1.88
CA PHE A 249 28.31 31.31 2.67
C PHE A 249 28.19 32.43 3.69
N ASN A 250 27.55 33.54 3.34
CA ASN A 250 27.40 34.71 4.21
C ASN A 250 26.44 34.49 5.38
N LEU A 251 25.38 33.70 5.21
CA LEU A 251 24.46 33.37 6.31
C LEU A 251 25.11 32.43 7.34
N GLY A 252 26.01 31.55 6.88
CA GLY A 252 26.78 30.66 7.77
C GLY A 252 27.77 31.39 8.68
N THR A 253 28.19 32.61 8.31
CA THR A 253 29.18 33.41 9.05
C THR A 253 28.57 34.40 10.04
N LEU A 254 27.24 34.45 10.19
CA LEU A 254 26.48 35.31 11.12
C LEU A 254 26.66 34.94 12.62
N GLY A 255 27.89 34.71 13.09
CA GLY A 255 28.17 34.06 14.38
C GLY A 255 28.81 34.91 15.48
N GLY A 256 29.45 36.02 15.16
CA GLY A 256 30.24 36.83 16.10
C GLY A 256 29.53 38.11 16.58
N PRO A 257 29.76 38.56 17.84
CA PRO A 257 29.24 39.83 18.37
C PRO A 257 29.62 41.07 17.55
N GLY A 258 30.81 41.06 16.93
CA GLY A 258 31.29 42.13 16.05
C GLY A 258 30.65 42.13 14.67
N ASP A 259 29.94 41.06 14.30
CA ASP A 259 29.45 40.91 12.93
C ASP A 259 28.20 41.73 12.69
N TYR A 260 27.34 41.91 13.71
CA TYR A 260 26.02 42.55 13.56
C TYR A 260 25.91 43.95 14.16
N THR A 261 27.03 44.56 14.57
CA THR A 261 27.06 45.93 15.05
C THR A 261 27.86 46.78 14.04
N LYS A 262 27.33 47.94 13.66
CA LYS A 262 28.02 48.90 12.80
C LYS A 262 29.10 49.64 13.59
N PRO A 263 30.08 50.28 12.91
CA PRO A 263 31.10 51.08 13.59
C PRO A 263 30.55 52.20 14.49
N ASP A 264 29.33 52.66 14.24
CA ASP A 264 28.62 53.68 15.02
C ASP A 264 27.83 53.11 16.22
N GLY A 265 27.85 51.79 16.44
CA GLY A 265 27.15 51.11 17.51
C GLY A 265 25.69 50.72 17.21
N SER A 266 25.15 51.09 16.04
CA SER A 266 23.82 50.62 15.60
C SER A 266 23.85 49.18 15.11
N LEU A 267 22.70 48.51 15.07
CA LEU A 267 22.62 47.13 14.59
C LEU A 267 22.61 47.09 13.05
N LYS A 268 23.27 46.08 12.49
CA LYS A 268 23.19 45.76 11.06
C LYS A 268 21.84 45.14 10.73
N THR A 269 21.46 45.26 9.48
CA THR A 269 20.31 44.61 8.86
C THR A 269 20.79 43.46 7.98
N VAL A 270 19.90 42.57 7.55
CA VAL A 270 20.22 41.52 6.58
C VAL A 270 20.78 42.12 5.28
N ARG A 271 20.23 43.26 4.84
CA ARG A 271 20.77 44.06 3.74
C ARG A 271 22.24 44.43 3.92
N ASP A 272 22.63 44.86 5.12
CA ASP A 272 24.02 45.27 5.40
C ASP A 272 25.01 44.09 5.27
N PHE A 273 24.54 42.85 5.39
CA PHE A 273 25.35 41.64 5.21
C PHE A 273 25.35 41.10 3.78
N LEU A 274 24.19 41.13 3.13
CA LEU A 274 23.97 40.42 1.87
C LEU A 274 23.96 41.34 0.64
N GLY A 275 23.87 42.66 0.84
CA GLY A 275 23.74 43.63 -0.23
C GLY A 275 22.33 43.68 -0.82
N ASP A 276 22.00 44.77 -1.52
CA ASP A 276 20.66 44.99 -2.07
C ASP A 276 20.21 43.95 -3.10
N GLU A 277 21.16 43.44 -3.88
CA GLU A 277 20.92 42.49 -4.97
C GLU A 277 20.40 41.14 -4.45
N ALA A 278 20.79 40.75 -3.23
CA ALA A 278 20.32 39.52 -2.61
C ALA A 278 18.82 39.50 -2.38
N LYS A 279 18.19 40.67 -2.18
CA LYS A 279 16.74 40.76 -1.95
C LYS A 279 15.94 40.16 -3.10
N VAL A 280 16.37 40.36 -4.34
CA VAL A 280 15.68 39.86 -5.53
C VAL A 280 15.64 38.33 -5.53
N VAL A 281 16.77 37.69 -5.23
CA VAL A 281 16.87 36.22 -5.19
C VAL A 281 16.05 35.64 -4.03
N ILE A 282 16.15 36.26 -2.85
CA ILE A 282 15.38 35.86 -1.66
C ILE A 282 13.87 35.96 -1.96
N ASP A 283 13.41 37.05 -2.57
CA ASP A 283 11.99 37.26 -2.90
C ASP A 283 11.50 36.24 -3.94
N LYS A 284 12.32 35.92 -4.96
CA LYS A 284 12.01 34.87 -5.94
C LYS A 284 11.84 33.51 -5.27
N LEU A 285 12.72 33.13 -4.34
CA LEU A 285 12.62 31.85 -3.63
C LEU A 285 11.45 31.83 -2.64
N ALA A 286 11.22 32.93 -1.93
CA ALA A 286 10.07 33.09 -1.04
C ALA A 286 8.74 32.89 -1.80
N GLY A 287 8.64 33.41 -3.03
CA GLY A 287 7.46 33.26 -3.89
C GLY A 287 7.19 31.84 -4.38
N ARG A 288 8.15 30.90 -4.23
CA ARG A 288 8.00 29.51 -4.68
C ARG A 288 7.32 28.58 -3.67
N SER A 289 7.04 29.05 -2.46
CA SER A 289 6.29 28.26 -1.47
C SER A 289 5.18 29.05 -0.83
N THR A 290 4.08 28.37 -0.53
CA THR A 290 2.97 28.92 0.23
C THR A 290 2.59 27.94 1.36
N PRO A 291 1.98 28.43 2.45
CA PRO A 291 1.50 27.56 3.52
C PRO A 291 0.54 26.47 3.03
N ALA A 292 -0.29 26.78 2.02
CA ALA A 292 -1.23 25.83 1.42
C ALA A 292 -0.50 24.68 0.68
N VAL A 293 0.50 25.00 -0.14
CA VAL A 293 1.31 24.01 -0.87
C VAL A 293 2.07 23.11 0.11
N ARG A 294 2.64 23.69 1.16
CA ARG A 294 3.32 22.91 2.22
C ARG A 294 2.37 21.93 2.91
N ALA A 295 1.19 22.41 3.31
CA ALA A 295 0.19 21.57 3.96
C ALA A 295 -0.24 20.41 3.06
N GLN A 296 -0.36 20.66 1.75
CA GLN A 296 -0.64 19.62 0.76
C GLN A 296 0.48 18.57 0.70
N TYR A 297 1.75 18.98 0.57
CA TYR A 297 2.87 18.04 0.57
C TYR A 297 2.96 17.24 1.88
N GLN A 298 2.66 17.87 3.02
CA GLN A 298 2.68 17.21 4.32
C GLN A 298 1.62 16.12 4.42
N ALA A 299 0.39 16.40 3.97
CA ALA A 299 -0.69 15.42 3.94
C ALA A 299 -0.37 14.26 2.97
N GLN A 300 0.16 14.57 1.79
CA GLN A 300 0.58 13.58 0.82
C GLN A 300 1.74 12.71 1.33
N TYR A 301 2.74 13.31 2.00
CA TYR A 301 3.85 12.58 2.62
C TYR A 301 3.36 11.60 3.69
N GLN A 302 2.46 12.04 4.58
CA GLN A 302 1.89 11.15 5.61
C GLN A 302 1.15 9.96 4.99
N ALA A 303 0.33 10.21 3.96
CA ALA A 303 -0.34 9.14 3.23
C ALA A 303 0.66 8.19 2.54
N ALA A 304 1.71 8.72 1.90
CA ALA A 304 2.75 7.93 1.25
C ALA A 304 3.56 7.09 2.26
N ALA A 305 3.89 7.66 3.42
CA ALA A 305 4.60 6.95 4.49
C ALA A 305 3.78 5.74 5.00
N LEU A 306 2.47 5.92 5.20
CA LEU A 306 1.56 4.82 5.54
C LEU A 306 1.48 3.78 4.42
N ALA A 307 1.45 4.21 3.16
CA ALA A 307 1.43 3.31 2.01
C ALA A 307 2.69 2.44 1.92
N VAL A 308 3.87 2.99 2.24
CA VAL A 308 5.14 2.21 2.31
C VAL A 308 5.04 1.13 3.39
N VAL A 309 4.57 1.49 4.59
CA VAL A 309 4.40 0.52 5.69
C VAL A 309 3.43 -0.59 5.29
N ALA A 310 2.29 -0.24 4.70
CA ALA A 310 1.30 -1.22 4.24
C ALA A 310 1.85 -2.14 3.13
N ALA A 311 2.62 -1.59 2.19
CA ALA A 311 3.27 -2.38 1.14
C ALA A 311 4.33 -3.34 1.70
N GLN A 312 5.12 -2.88 2.67
CA GLN A 312 6.12 -3.72 3.34
C GLN A 312 5.46 -4.86 4.12
N GLN A 313 4.40 -4.56 4.89
CA GLN A 313 3.62 -5.59 5.59
C GLN A 313 3.01 -6.61 4.62
N LYS A 314 2.52 -6.15 3.46
CA LYS A 314 2.01 -7.03 2.41
C LYS A 314 3.12 -7.94 1.86
N LEU A 315 4.30 -7.40 1.58
CA LEU A 315 5.45 -8.19 1.13
C LEU A 315 5.86 -9.24 2.18
N ASP A 316 5.91 -8.86 3.45
CA ASP A 316 6.31 -9.77 4.52
C ASP A 316 5.27 -10.90 4.73
N LEU A 317 3.98 -10.57 4.68
CA LEU A 317 2.92 -11.59 4.70
C LEU A 317 3.00 -12.52 3.49
N ALA A 318 3.26 -11.99 2.29
CA ALA A 318 3.40 -12.81 1.09
C ALA A 318 4.59 -13.77 1.18
N ARG A 319 5.72 -13.34 1.77
CA ARG A 319 6.88 -14.23 2.02
C ARG A 319 6.53 -15.41 2.91
N VAL A 320 5.74 -15.17 3.96
CA VAL A 320 5.26 -16.24 4.85
C VAL A 320 4.33 -17.19 4.10
N GLN A 321 3.37 -16.64 3.34
CA GLN A 321 2.37 -17.43 2.61
C GLN A 321 2.95 -18.24 1.45
N LEU A 322 4.01 -17.73 0.81
CA LEU A 322 4.69 -18.37 -0.32
C LEU A 322 5.90 -19.23 0.08
N ALA A 323 6.25 -19.29 1.37
CA ALA A 323 7.39 -20.06 1.86
C ALA A 323 7.44 -21.51 1.31
N PRO A 324 6.32 -22.27 1.23
CA PRO A 324 6.34 -23.64 0.69
C PRO A 324 6.83 -23.75 -0.77
N TRP A 325 6.75 -22.67 -1.56
CA TRP A 325 7.21 -22.65 -2.95
C TRP A 325 8.58 -22.02 -3.12
N LEU A 326 9.02 -21.18 -2.16
CA LEU A 326 10.27 -20.42 -2.23
C LEU A 326 11.46 -21.19 -1.64
N THR A 327 11.21 -22.07 -0.69
CA THR A 327 12.21 -22.97 -0.09
C THR A 327 11.69 -24.41 -0.18
N PRO A 328 11.91 -25.09 -1.32
CA PRO A 328 11.41 -26.46 -1.54
C PRO A 328 12.09 -27.50 -0.65
#